data_AF-Q9WWV3-F1
#
_entry.id   AF-Q9WWV3-F1
#
_cell.length_a   1.000
_cell.length_b   1.000
_cell.length_c   1.000
_cell.angle_alpha   90.00
_cell.angle_beta   90.00
_cell.angle_gamma   90.00
#
_symmetry.space_group_name_H-M   'P 1'
#
loop_
_entity.id
_entity.type
_entity.pdbx_description
1 polymer ?
#
loop_
_entity_poly.entity_id
_entity_poly.type
_entity_poly.pdbx_seq_one_letter_code
_entity_poly.pdbx_strand_id
1 'polypeptide(L)' 'RGIRAGMTHINDIPVNDEPNAPFGGEKNSGLGRFNGDWAIEEFTTDHWITVQHAPRRYPF' A
#
# COMPACT_ATOMS: atom_id res chain seq x y z
N ARG A 1 11.13 -0.57 -25.13
CA ARG A 1 10.72 -1.12 -23.81
C ARG A 1 11.50 -0.36 -22.76
N GLY A 2 10.82 0.41 -21.91
CA GLY A 2 11.43 1.38 -21.00
C GLY A 2 12.01 0.76 -19.71
N ILE A 3 12.26 1.62 -18.73
CA ILE A 3 12.77 1.27 -17.40
C ILE A 3 11.74 0.41 -16.65
N ARG A 4 12.22 -0.59 -15.90
CA ARG A 4 11.42 -1.46 -15.04
C ARG A 4 11.98 -1.41 -13.61
N ALA A 5 11.55 -0.41 -12.86
CA ALA A 5 11.90 -0.14 -11.48
C ALA A 5 10.66 0.32 -10.68
N GLY A 6 10.71 0.15 -9.36
CA GLY A 6 9.65 0.63 -8.47
C GLY A 6 9.64 2.16 -8.29
N MET A 7 10.77 2.82 -8.57
CA MET A 7 10.97 4.26 -8.47
C MET A 7 11.93 4.72 -9.59
N THR A 8 11.78 5.96 -10.05
CA THR A 8 12.67 6.58 -11.04
C THR A 8 12.67 8.08 -10.83
N HIS A 9 13.87 8.67 -10.73
CA HIS A 9 14.06 10.11 -10.64
C HIS A 9 14.73 10.61 -11.92
N ILE A 10 14.13 11.59 -12.59
CA ILE A 10 14.66 12.17 -13.84
C ILE A 10 15.49 13.40 -13.47
N ASN A 11 16.75 13.43 -13.92
CA ASN A 11 17.72 14.51 -13.63
C ASN A 11 18.02 14.70 -12.13
N ASP A 12 17.85 13.64 -11.34
CA ASP A 12 18.09 13.65 -9.90
C ASP A 12 18.75 12.34 -9.45
N ILE A 13 19.22 12.28 -8.21
CA ILE A 13 19.99 11.15 -7.69
C ILE A 13 19.11 9.92 -7.38
N PRO A 14 19.65 8.70 -7.46
CA PRO A 14 18.90 7.49 -7.08
C PRO A 14 18.60 7.36 -5.59
N VAL A 15 19.29 8.12 -4.74
CA VAL A 15 19.13 8.10 -3.27
C VAL A 15 18.30 9.32 -2.87
N ASN A 16 17.02 9.28 -3.23
CA ASN A 16 16.04 10.29 -2.83
C ASN A 16 14.85 9.58 -2.16
N ASP A 17 14.43 10.08 -1.01
CA ASP A 17 13.29 9.57 -0.25
C ASP A 17 12.54 10.74 0.40
N GLU A 18 11.21 10.68 0.37
CA GLU A 18 10.34 11.65 1.02
C GLU A 18 9.31 10.91 1.89
N PRO A 19 9.03 11.36 3.13
CA PRO A 19 8.16 10.63 4.06
C PRO A 19 6.73 10.37 3.58
N ASN A 20 6.26 11.15 2.61
CA ASN A 20 4.92 11.09 2.02
C ASN A 20 4.90 10.46 0.61
N ALA A 21 6.05 10.11 0.04
CA ALA A 21 6.14 9.46 -1.26
C ALA A 21 6.35 7.95 -1.10
N PRO A 22 5.83 7.10 -2.00
CA PRO A 22 5.96 5.64 -1.87
C PRO A 22 7.39 5.18 -2.08
N PHE A 23 7.95 4.46 -1.12
CA PHE A 23 9.28 3.86 -1.23
C PHE A 23 9.20 2.34 -1.40
N GLY A 24 9.70 1.80 -2.53
CA GLY A 24 9.78 0.34 -2.72
C GLY A 24 10.10 -0.11 -4.15
N GLY A 25 10.26 -1.42 -4.32
CA GLY A 25 10.81 -2.04 -5.54
C GLY A 25 9.83 -2.87 -6.37
N GLU A 26 10.38 -3.57 -7.36
CA GLU A 26 9.71 -4.68 -8.05
C GLU A 26 10.72 -5.81 -8.34
N LYS A 27 10.24 -7.00 -8.69
CA LYS A 27 11.06 -8.20 -8.97
C LYS A 27 11.86 -8.65 -7.74
N ASN A 28 13.16 -8.89 -7.90
CA ASN A 28 14.05 -9.33 -6.82
C ASN A 28 14.30 -8.23 -5.76
N SER A 29 13.78 -7.02 -5.96
CA SER A 29 13.79 -5.94 -4.96
C SER A 29 12.64 -6.03 -3.96
N GLY A 30 11.72 -7.00 -4.10
CA GLY A 30 10.61 -7.23 -3.18
C GLY A 30 9.27 -6.67 -3.67
N LEU A 31 8.28 -6.75 -2.77
CA LEU A 31 6.90 -6.30 -2.93
C LEU A 31 6.54 -5.32 -1.81
N GLY A 32 5.42 -4.61 -1.98
CA GLY A 32 4.95 -3.61 -1.02
C GLY A 32 5.62 -2.25 -1.16
N ARG A 33 5.15 -1.29 -0.37
CA ARG A 33 5.63 0.10 -0.36
C ARG A 33 5.65 0.63 1.07
N PHE A 34 6.69 1.37 1.41
CA PHE A 34 6.82 2.11 2.66
C PHE A 34 6.49 3.59 2.41
N ASN A 35 6.41 4.37 3.50
CA ASN A 35 6.03 5.79 3.53
C ASN A 35 4.58 6.11 3.10
N GLY A 36 4.13 7.32 3.46
CA GLY A 36 2.79 7.82 3.14
C GLY A 36 1.65 6.89 3.52
N ASP A 37 0.58 6.93 2.73
CA ASP A 37 -0.60 6.07 2.92
C ASP A 37 -0.30 4.59 2.66
N TRP A 38 0.70 4.28 1.83
CA TRP A 38 1.12 2.92 1.55
C TRP A 38 1.62 2.18 2.79
N ALA A 39 2.37 2.86 3.66
CA ALA A 39 2.77 2.27 4.93
C ALA A 39 1.56 1.99 5.85
N ILE A 40 0.53 2.83 5.81
CA ILE A 40 -0.70 2.60 6.59
C ILE A 40 -1.36 1.32 6.09
N GLU A 41 -1.50 1.14 4.77
CA GLU A 41 -2.05 -0.08 4.18
C GLU A 41 -1.24 -1.33 4.55
N GLU A 42 0.10 -1.26 4.56
CA GLU A 42 0.97 -2.39 4.91
C GLU A 42 0.96 -2.74 6.41
N PHE A 43 0.71 -1.77 7.30
CA PHE A 43 0.72 -1.97 8.76
C PHE A 43 -0.66 -2.00 9.41
N THR A 44 -1.73 -1.92 8.61
CA THR A 44 -3.09 -2.03 9.11
C THR A 44 -3.83 -3.15 8.39
N THR A 45 -5.01 -3.49 8.87
CA THR A 45 -5.88 -4.47 8.22
C THR A 45 -7.30 -3.95 8.30
N ASP A 46 -8.01 -4.02 7.17
CA ASP A 46 -9.42 -3.66 7.11
C ASP A 46 -10.24 -4.52 8.09
N HIS A 47 -10.91 -3.84 9.02
CA HIS A 47 -11.78 -4.49 9.99
C HIS A 47 -13.23 -4.10 9.70
N TRP A 48 -13.94 -5.01 9.04
CA TRP A 48 -15.36 -4.83 8.77
C TRP A 48 -16.20 -5.18 10.01
N ILE A 49 -16.89 -4.18 10.56
CA ILE A 49 -17.74 -4.32 11.75
C ILE A 49 -19.18 -3.99 11.35
N THR A 50 -20.12 -4.85 11.74
CA THR A 50 -21.57 -4.58 11.58
C THR A 50 -22.29 -4.68 12.91
N VAL A 51 -23.35 -3.90 13.06
CA VAL A 51 -24.26 -3.96 14.21
C VAL A 51 -25.66 -4.21 13.70
N GLN A 52 -26.30 -5.25 14.22
CA GLN A 52 -27.69 -5.56 13.89
C GLN A 52 -28.63 -4.88 14.89
N HIS A 53 -29.47 -3.96 14.41
CA HIS A 53 -30.38 -3.20 15.27
C HIS A 53 -31.72 -3.89 15.56
N ALA A 54 -32.13 -4.85 14.74
CA ALA A 54 -33.39 -5.59 14.91
C ALA A 54 -33.21 -7.08 14.57
N PRO A 55 -34.00 -8.00 15.17
CA PRO A 55 -33.97 -9.42 14.80
C PRO A 55 -34.23 -9.61 13.30
N ARG A 56 -33.40 -10.43 12.63
CA ARG A 56 -33.60 -10.82 11.22
C ARG A 56 -34.02 -12.28 11.16
N ARG A 57 -34.88 -12.63 10.21
CA ARG A 57 -35.27 -14.02 9.96
C ARG A 57 -34.18 -14.71 9.14
N TYR A 58 -33.60 -15.77 9.69
CA TYR A 58 -32.71 -16.66 8.95
C TYR A 58 -33.51 -17.73 8.19
N PRO A 59 -32.96 -18.28 7.09
CA PRO A 59 -33.71 -19.16 6.20
C PRO A 59 -33.99 -20.57 6.75
N PHE A 60 -33.35 -20.98 7.85
CA PHE A 60 -33.57 -22.25 8.54
C PHE A 60 -33.63 -22.05 10.05
#